data_AF-A0A2T0B7M6-F1
#
_entry.id   AF-A0A2T0B7M6-F1
#
_cell.length_a   1.000
_cell.length_b   1.000
_cell.length_c   1.000
_cell.angle_alpha   90.00
_cell.angle_beta   90.00
_cell.angle_gamma   90.00
#
_symmetry.space_group_name_H-M   'P 1'
#
loop_
_entity.id
_entity.type
_entity.pdbx_description
1 polymer ?
#
loop_
_entity_poly.entity_id
_entity_poly.type
_entity_poly.pdbx_seq_one_letter_code
_entity_poly.pdbx_strand_id
1 'polypeptide(L)'
;MNNKFLCEFQEDIFDKAGYYTLYVVIAFPSFMITIEGMELQFIILRIILSGIALLILALIYLKCKSSRNEKENKKIIYDIYFFLMLTLTCVYELMKHLNFLV
;
A
#
# COMPACT_ATOMS: atom_id res chain seq x y z
N MET A 1 -3.06 23.38 1.26
CA MET A 1 -3.40 22.14 2.00
C MET A 1 -2.13 21.67 2.68
N ASN A 2 -2.12 21.68 4.02
CA ASN A 2 -0.90 21.62 4.84
C ASN A 2 -0.19 20.26 4.65
N ASN A 3 0.93 20.23 3.92
CA ASN A 3 1.72 19.00 3.71
C ASN A 3 2.31 18.44 5.02
N LYS A 4 2.19 19.19 6.12
CA LYS A 4 2.63 18.81 7.47
C LYS A 4 2.12 17.43 7.88
N PHE A 5 0.84 17.13 7.64
CA PHE A 5 0.25 15.82 7.97
C PHE A 5 0.93 14.67 7.21
N LEU A 6 1.20 14.84 5.91
CA LEU A 6 1.85 13.80 5.10
C LEU A 6 3.30 13.57 5.52
N CYS A 7 4.00 14.63 5.93
CA CYS A 7 5.39 14.52 6.35
C CYS A 7 5.52 14.02 7.79
N GLU A 8 4.59 14.35 8.68
CA GLU A 8 4.46 13.72 10.02
C GLU A 8 4.15 12.22 9.85
N PHE A 9 3.20 11.87 8.97
CA PHE A 9 2.89 10.48 8.67
C PHE A 9 4.09 9.74 8.03
N GLN A 10 4.91 10.42 7.24
CA GLN A 10 6.17 9.87 6.74
C GLN A 10 7.15 9.55 7.88
N GLU A 11 7.30 10.47 8.84
CA GLU A 11 8.15 10.24 10.02
C GLU A 11 7.64 9.04 10.83
N ASP A 12 6.32 8.91 11.00
CA ASP A 12 5.71 7.73 11.64
C ASP A 12 6.03 6.43 10.88
N ILE A 13 5.97 6.41 9.54
CA ILE A 13 6.34 5.24 8.71
C ILE A 13 7.81 4.82 8.92
N PHE A 14 8.68 5.78 9.19
CA PHE A 14 10.09 5.52 9.45
C PHE A 14 10.38 5.15 10.90
N ASP A 15 9.56 5.62 11.84
CA ASP A 15 9.63 5.17 13.23
C ASP A 15 9.19 3.70 13.35
N LYS A 16 9.85 2.96 14.23
CA LYS A 16 9.61 1.50 14.39
C LYS A 16 8.14 1.20 14.72
N ALA A 17 7.47 2.11 15.43
CA ALA A 17 6.06 1.96 15.79
C ALA A 17 5.12 2.13 14.59
N GLY A 18 5.31 3.15 13.74
CA GLY A 18 4.42 3.39 12.60
C GLY A 18 4.70 2.48 11.40
N TYR A 19 5.91 1.93 11.27
CA TYR A 19 6.18 0.81 10.36
C TYR A 19 5.29 -0.41 10.69
N TYR A 20 5.16 -0.74 11.99
CA TYR A 20 4.24 -1.79 12.44
C TYR A 20 2.78 -1.41 12.20
N THR A 21 2.39 -0.15 12.41
CA THR A 21 1.00 0.28 12.16
C THR A 21 0.62 0.14 10.69
N LEU A 22 1.48 0.56 9.75
CA LEU A 22 1.18 0.43 8.32
C LEU A 22 1.14 -1.04 7.89
N TYR A 23 2.05 -1.88 8.41
CA TYR A 23 2.05 -3.31 8.12
C TYR A 23 0.88 -4.07 8.77
N VAL A 24 0.52 -3.76 10.01
CA VAL A 24 -0.52 -4.48 10.78
C VAL A 24 -1.93 -4.00 10.42
N VAL A 25 -2.11 -2.72 10.10
CA VAL A 25 -3.44 -2.17 9.79
C VAL A 25 -3.76 -2.29 8.30
N ILE A 26 -2.76 -2.22 7.41
CA ILE A 26 -2.99 -2.23 5.96
C ILE A 26 -2.51 -3.54 5.34
N ALA A 27 -1.26 -3.94 5.57
CA ALA A 27 -0.72 -5.13 4.90
C ALA A 27 -1.27 -6.45 5.48
N PHE A 28 -1.49 -6.54 6.79
CA PHE A 28 -1.95 -7.77 7.46
C PHE A 28 -3.39 -8.13 7.09
N PRO A 29 -4.39 -7.21 7.06
CA PRO A 29 -5.70 -7.53 6.50
C PRO A 29 -5.60 -7.86 5.02
N SER A 30 -4.77 -7.14 4.25
CA SER A 30 -4.52 -7.50 2.85
C SER A 30 -3.90 -8.89 2.67
N PHE A 31 -3.23 -9.47 3.67
CA PHE A 31 -2.62 -10.81 3.61
C PHE A 31 -3.46 -11.92 4.28
N MET A 32 -4.18 -11.64 5.36
CA MET A 32 -5.07 -12.60 6.05
C MET A 32 -6.21 -13.07 5.15
N ILE A 33 -6.60 -12.25 4.19
CA ILE A 33 -7.68 -12.57 3.26
C ILE A 33 -7.17 -13.54 2.15
N THR A 34 -5.87 -13.90 2.08
CA THR A 34 -5.30 -14.81 1.07
C THR A 34 -5.67 -16.30 1.27
N ILE A 35 -6.84 -16.60 1.82
CA ILE A 35 -7.38 -17.96 1.90
C ILE A 35 -8.10 -18.26 0.58
N GLU A 36 -7.74 -19.37 -0.07
CA GLU A 36 -8.37 -19.84 -1.31
C GLU A 36 -9.90 -19.85 -1.18
N GLY A 37 -10.59 -19.24 -2.14
CA GLY A 37 -12.06 -19.13 -2.14
C GLY A 37 -12.61 -17.77 -1.66
N MET A 38 -11.80 -16.71 -1.71
CA MET A 38 -12.29 -15.35 -1.44
C MET A 38 -13.49 -14.95 -2.30
N GLU A 39 -14.57 -14.54 -1.63
CA GLU A 39 -15.68 -13.87 -2.30
C GLU A 39 -15.19 -12.57 -2.97
N LEU A 40 -15.78 -12.25 -4.13
CA LEU A 40 -15.49 -11.06 -4.93
C LEU A 40 -15.37 -9.76 -4.11
N GLN A 41 -16.18 -9.63 -3.05
CA GLN A 41 -16.19 -8.47 -2.16
C GLN A 41 -14.85 -8.24 -1.46
N PHE A 42 -14.17 -9.32 -1.05
CA PHE A 42 -12.87 -9.24 -0.39
C PHE A 42 -11.75 -8.87 -1.36
N ILE A 43 -11.81 -9.36 -2.60
CA ILE A 43 -10.86 -8.98 -3.66
C ILE A 43 -10.99 -7.47 -3.94
N ILE A 44 -12.21 -6.96 -4.07
CA ILE A 44 -12.48 -5.53 -4.26
C ILE A 44 -11.96 -4.72 -3.06
N LEU A 45 -12.23 -5.17 -1.83
CA LEU A 45 -11.72 -4.51 -0.63
C LEU A 45 -10.18 -4.46 -0.59
N ARG A 46 -9.50 -5.55 -0.98
CA ARG A 46 -8.02 -5.57 -1.07
C ARG A 46 -7.50 -4.56 -2.08
N ILE A 47 -8.13 -4.46 -3.26
CA ILE A 47 -7.76 -3.47 -4.29
C ILE A 47 -7.93 -2.05 -3.77
N ILE A 48 -9.04 -1.76 -3.08
CA ILE A 48 -9.29 -0.43 -2.50
C ILE A 48 -8.22 -0.11 -1.45
N LEU A 49 -7.94 -1.03 -0.51
CA LEU A 49 -6.95 -0.83 0.55
C LEU A 49 -5.53 -0.66 -0.02
N SER A 50 -5.12 -1.52 -0.96
CA SER A 50 -3.81 -1.42 -1.59
C SER A 50 -3.66 -0.17 -2.45
N GLY A 51 -4.73 0.22 -3.15
CA GLY A 51 -4.78 1.45 -3.95
C GLY A 51 -4.68 2.72 -3.10
N ILE A 52 -5.40 2.79 -1.97
CA ILE A 52 -5.30 3.91 -1.02
C ILE A 52 -3.88 4.00 -0.46
N ALA A 53 -3.29 2.88 -0.05
CA ALA A 53 -1.92 2.85 0.46
C ALA A 53 -0.91 3.35 -0.58
N LEU A 54 -1.07 2.90 -1.84
CA LEU A 54 -0.23 3.34 -2.96
C LEU A 54 -0.37 4.84 -3.22
N LEU A 55 -1.60 5.37 -3.20
CA LEU A 55 -1.86 6.81 -3.35
C LEU A 55 -1.19 7.64 -2.24
N ILE A 56 -1.31 7.20 -0.99
CA ILE A 56 -0.68 7.87 0.15
C ILE A 56 0.85 7.86 -0.01
N LEU A 57 1.45 6.71 -0.33
CA LEU A 57 2.89 6.61 -0.55
C LEU A 57 3.37 7.46 -1.73
N ALA A 58 2.62 7.51 -2.83
CA ALA A 58 2.93 8.36 -3.98
C ALA A 58 2.88 9.86 -3.60
N LEU A 59 1.89 10.28 -2.80
CA LEU A 59 1.79 11.65 -2.30
C LEU A 59 2.97 12.00 -1.38
N ILE A 60 3.36 11.10 -0.48
CA ILE A 60 4.54 11.27 0.38
C ILE A 60 5.80 11.38 -0.47
N TYR A 61 5.94 10.50 -1.46
CA TYR A 61 7.09 10.49 -2.36
C TYR A 61 7.25 11.83 -3.11
N LEU A 62 6.16 12.42 -3.58
CA LEU A 62 6.18 13.69 -4.29
C LEU A 62 6.32 14.91 -3.36
N LYS A 63 5.61 14.93 -2.23
CA LYS A 63 5.46 16.13 -1.39
C LYS A 63 6.45 16.24 -0.24
N CYS A 64 6.98 15.13 0.26
CA CYS A 64 7.92 15.08 1.38
C CYS A 64 9.32 14.63 0.93
N LYS A 65 9.67 14.82 -0.35
CA LYS A 65 10.99 14.50 -0.89
C LYS A 65 12.14 15.26 -0.20
N SER A 66 11.91 16.51 0.18
CA SER A 66 12.93 17.38 0.77
C SER A 66 13.33 17.00 2.19
N SER A 67 12.50 16.27 2.93
CA SER A 67 12.80 15.84 4.30
C SER A 67 13.48 14.48 4.38
N ARG A 68 13.66 13.78 3.24
CA ARG A 68 14.17 12.40 3.21
C ARG A 68 15.66 12.33 2.90
N ASN A 69 16.36 11.47 3.64
CA ASN A 69 17.69 11.02 3.24
C ASN A 69 17.62 9.91 2.16
N GLU A 70 18.78 9.51 1.63
CA GLU A 70 18.83 8.53 0.53
C GLU A 70 18.28 7.15 0.92
N LYS A 71 18.46 6.73 2.19
CA LYS A 71 17.96 5.44 2.70
C LYS A 71 16.44 5.45 2.81
N GLU A 72 15.87 6.51 3.37
CA GLU A 72 14.42 6.74 3.48
C GLU A 72 13.76 6.85 2.10
N ASN A 73 14.41 7.50 1.15
CA ASN A 73 13.92 7.57 -0.21
C ASN A 73 13.86 6.19 -0.87
N LYS A 74 14.90 5.36 -0.69
CA LYS A 74 14.89 3.97 -1.17
C LYS A 74 13.77 3.17 -0.52
N LYS A 75 13.56 3.29 0.80
CA LYS A 75 12.50 2.57 1.53
C LYS A 75 11.11 2.88 0.96
N ILE A 76 10.78 4.16 0.78
CA ILE A 76 9.48 4.54 0.18
C ILE A 76 9.33 4.03 -1.25
N ILE A 77 10.39 4.06 -2.06
CA ILE A 77 10.34 3.49 -3.41
C ILE A 77 10.04 1.99 -3.34
N TYR A 78 10.70 1.25 -2.45
CA TYR A 78 10.41 -0.18 -2.26
C TYR A 78 8.97 -0.44 -1.80
N ASP A 79 8.46 0.36 -0.87
CA ASP A 79 7.06 0.25 -0.40
C ASP A 79 6.07 0.55 -1.53
N ILE A 80 6.35 1.56 -2.37
CA ILE A 80 5.55 1.84 -3.57
C ILE A 80 5.55 0.64 -4.52
N TYR A 81 6.72 0.07 -4.82
CA TYR A 81 6.81 -1.12 -5.68
C TYR A 81 6.06 -2.32 -5.09
N PHE A 82 6.15 -2.54 -3.79
CA PHE A 82 5.44 -3.60 -3.10
C PHE A 82 3.92 -3.44 -3.22
N PHE A 83 3.38 -2.26 -2.90
CA PHE A 83 1.94 -1.99 -3.02
C PHE A 83 1.45 -1.97 -4.48
N LEU A 84 2.30 -1.58 -5.43
CA LEU A 84 2.00 -1.69 -6.85
C LEU A 84 1.83 -3.15 -7.27
N MET A 85 2.79 -4.01 -6.94
CA MET A 85 2.73 -5.45 -7.22
C MET A 85 1.55 -6.12 -6.53
N LEU A 86 1.26 -5.76 -5.28
CA LEU A 86 0.11 -6.24 -4.54
C LEU A 86 -1.21 -5.86 -5.23
N THR A 87 -1.33 -4.60 -5.67
CA THR A 87 -2.52 -4.12 -6.38
C THR A 87 -2.70 -4.84 -7.71
N LEU A 88 -1.62 -5.00 -8.49
CA LEU A 88 -1.65 -5.76 -9.75
C LEU A 88 -2.06 -7.21 -9.55
N THR A 89 -1.55 -7.85 -8.49
CA THR A 89 -1.91 -9.24 -8.14
C THR A 89 -3.40 -9.34 -7.82
N CYS A 90 -3.95 -8.42 -7.02
CA CYS A 90 -5.38 -8.40 -6.69
C CYS A 90 -6.24 -8.12 -7.94
N VAL A 91 -5.79 -7.26 -8.86
CA VAL A 91 -6.47 -7.02 -10.14
C VAL A 91 -6.45 -8.27 -11.02
N TYR A 92 -5.34 -9.01 -11.05
CA TYR A 92 -5.25 -10.29 -11.76
C TYR A 92 -6.20 -11.33 -11.18
N GLU A 93 -6.25 -11.47 -9.84
CA GLU A 93 -7.21 -12.33 -9.14
C GLU A 93 -8.66 -11.94 -9.49
N LEU A 94 -8.98 -10.64 -9.52
CA LEU A 94 -10.29 -10.14 -9.91
C LEU A 94 -10.64 -10.52 -11.36
N MET A 95 -9.72 -10.31 -12.30
CA MET A 95 -9.95 -10.66 -13.72
C MET A 95 -10.16 -12.16 -13.91
N LYS A 96 -9.40 -12.99 -13.19
CA LYS A 96 -9.56 -14.45 -13.17
C LYS A 96 -10.92 -14.84 -12.59
N HIS A 97 -11.32 -14.24 -11.47
CA HIS A 97 -12.63 -14.49 -10.84
C HIS A 97 -13.81 -14.05 -11.74
N LEU A 98 -13.61 -13.02 -12.56
CA LEU A 98 -14.61 -12.54 -13.53
C LEU A 98 -14.57 -13.31 -14.88
N ASN A 99 -13.77 -14.38 -15.01
CA ASN A 99 -13.56 -15.15 -16.25
C ASN A 99 -13.13 -14.30 -17.46
N PHE A 100 -12.48 -13.15 -17.23
CA PHE A 100 -11.97 -12.28 -18.30
C PHE A 100 -10.63 -12.77 -18.88
N LEU A 101 -9.91 -13.60 -18.13
CA LEU A 101 -8.68 -14.28 -18.53
C LEU A 101 -8.92 -15.79 -18.40
N VAL A 102 -9.28 -16.42 -19.52
CA VAL A 102 -9.36 -17.88 -19.69
C VAL A 102 -7.97 -18.43 -19.98
#